data_AF-A0A2J8QZ38-F1
#
_entry.id   AF-A0A2J8QZ38-F1
#
_cell.length_a   1.000
_cell.length_b   1.000
_cell.length_c   1.000
_cell.angle_alpha   90.00
_cell.angle_beta   90.00
_cell.angle_gamma   90.00
#
_symmetry.space_group_name_H-M   'P 1'
#
loop_
_entity.id
_entity.type
_entity.pdbx_description
1 polymer ?
#
loop_
_entity_poly.entity_id
_entity_poly.type
_entity_poly.pdbx_seq_one_letter_code
_entity_poly.pdbx_strand_id
1 'polypeptide(L)'
;DVNDWVGPPNNNGVTKEVTINPDTTCGNDWVCEHRWRQIRNMVIFRNVVDGQPFTNWYDNGSNQVAFGRGNRGFIVFNNDDWSLSLTLQTGLPAGTYCDVISGDKINGNCTGIKIYVSDDGKANFSISNSAEDPFIAIHAESKL
;
A
#
# COMPACT_ATOMS: atom_id res chain seq x y z
N ASP A 1 12.16 -3.74 27.25
CA ASP A 1 11.23 -3.07 26.33
C ASP A 1 10.39 -2.12 27.16
N VAL A 2 10.14 -0.88 26.73
CA VAL A 2 9.40 0.12 27.53
C VAL A 2 7.89 -0.19 27.55
N ASN A 3 7.43 -1.06 26.66
CA ASN A 3 6.00 -1.34 26.42
C ASN A 3 5.32 -2.28 27.43
N ASP A 4 6.03 -3.00 28.30
CA ASP A 4 5.40 -3.93 29.24
C ASP A 4 4.56 -3.24 30.34
N TRP A 5 4.69 -1.91 30.49
CA TRP A 5 4.08 -1.16 31.60
C TRP A 5 3.31 0.11 31.17
N VAL A 6 3.19 0.37 29.86
CA VAL A 6 2.48 1.55 29.33
C VAL A 6 1.05 1.16 28.95
N GLY A 7 0.09 1.54 29.80
CA GLY A 7 -1.33 1.45 29.50
C GLY A 7 -1.75 2.43 28.38
N PRO A 8 -3.02 2.42 27.96
CA PRO A 8 -3.51 3.35 26.95
C PRO A 8 -3.25 4.81 27.36
N PRO A 9 -3.19 5.75 26.38
CA PRO A 9 -3.08 7.17 26.67
C PRO A 9 -4.07 7.58 27.74
N ASN A 10 -3.57 8.11 28.87
CA ASN A 10 -4.40 8.41 30.04
C ASN A 10 -4.01 9.76 30.67
N ASN A 11 -4.93 10.30 31.46
CA ASN A 11 -4.70 11.42 32.37
C ASN A 11 -4.99 10.95 33.79
N ASN A 12 -3.94 10.71 34.58
CA ASN A 12 -4.03 10.20 35.95
C ASN A 12 -4.87 8.91 36.08
N GLY A 13 -4.66 7.94 35.19
CA GLY A 13 -5.36 6.65 35.20
C GLY A 13 -6.73 6.64 34.54
N VAL A 14 -7.23 7.79 34.05
CA VAL A 14 -8.43 7.87 33.20
C VAL A 14 -8.01 7.84 31.74
N THR A 15 -8.46 6.85 30.99
CA THR A 15 -8.19 6.74 29.54
C THR A 15 -8.66 7.99 28.81
N LYS A 16 -7.80 8.55 27.95
CA LYS A 16 -8.12 9.71 27.12
C LYS A 16 -9.12 9.31 26.03
N GLU A 17 -10.05 10.21 25.73
CA GLU A 17 -10.94 10.08 24.57
C GLU A 17 -10.14 10.04 23.26
N VAL A 18 -10.67 9.31 22.28
CA VAL A 18 -10.07 9.25 20.94
C VAL A 18 -10.62 10.39 20.09
N THR A 19 -9.79 11.40 19.84
CA THR A 19 -10.14 12.51 18.93
C THR A 19 -9.73 12.16 17.51
N ILE A 20 -10.63 12.30 16.54
CA ILE A 20 -10.31 12.14 15.11
C ILE A 20 -10.08 13.50 14.48
N ASN A 21 -8.90 13.70 13.91
CA ASN A 21 -8.50 14.93 13.25
C ASN A 21 -9.09 15.02 11.83
N PRO A 22 -9.15 16.22 11.22
CA PRO A 22 -9.65 16.40 9.84
C PRO A 22 -8.88 15.61 8.77
N ASP A 23 -7.59 15.34 9.00
CA ASP A 23 -6.73 14.51 8.15
C ASP A 23 -6.89 13.01 8.41
N THR A 24 -7.88 12.63 9.22
CA THR A 24 -8.22 11.27 9.66
C THR A 24 -7.26 10.62 10.64
N THR A 25 -6.19 11.31 11.07
CA THR A 25 -5.30 10.86 12.16
C THR A 25 -5.98 10.96 13.51
N CYS A 26 -5.36 10.41 14.56
CA CYS A 26 -5.87 10.50 15.92
C CYS A 26 -5.07 11.50 16.76
N GLY A 27 -5.78 12.20 17.65
CA GLY A 27 -5.19 13.04 18.69
C GLY A 27 -4.99 12.30 20.01
N ASN A 28 -4.61 13.04 21.07
CA ASN A 28 -4.49 12.51 22.43
C ASN A 28 -3.53 11.31 22.59
N ASP A 29 -2.42 11.32 21.85
CA ASP A 29 -1.38 10.28 21.84
C ASP A 29 -1.84 8.90 21.33
N TRP A 30 -3.05 8.81 20.76
CA TRP A 30 -3.51 7.61 20.07
C TRP A 30 -2.81 7.49 18.71
N VAL A 31 -2.13 6.36 18.48
CA VAL A 31 -1.32 6.13 17.26
C VAL A 31 -2.19 5.91 16.01
N CYS A 32 -3.24 5.09 16.15
CA CYS A 32 -4.22 4.82 15.11
C CYS A 32 -3.63 4.34 13.76
N GLU A 33 -2.76 3.33 13.81
CA GLU A 33 -2.15 2.69 12.65
C GLU A 33 -3.20 2.22 11.63
N HIS A 34 -4.36 1.74 12.10
CA HIS A 34 -5.50 1.35 11.26
C HIS A 34 -6.09 2.49 10.40
N ARG A 35 -5.71 3.75 10.65
CA ARG A 35 -6.11 4.94 9.88
C ARG A 35 -5.02 5.43 8.95
N TRP A 36 -3.77 4.97 9.11
CA TRP A 36 -2.70 5.31 8.18
C TRP A 36 -3.08 4.82 6.79
N ARG A 37 -2.91 5.69 5.79
CA ARG A 37 -3.36 5.44 4.41
C ARG A 37 -2.83 4.11 3.89
N GLN A 38 -1.55 3.86 4.08
CA GLN A 38 -0.84 2.66 3.65
C GLN A 38 -1.47 1.38 4.24
N ILE A 39 -1.85 1.42 5.53
CA ILE A 39 -2.45 0.27 6.23
C ILE A 39 -3.92 0.11 5.83
N ARG A 40 -4.71 1.20 5.92
CA ARG A 40 -6.14 1.19 5.57
C ARG A 40 -6.36 0.70 4.14
N ASN A 41 -5.55 1.19 3.20
CA ASN A 41 -5.68 0.82 1.80
C ASN A 41 -5.20 -0.61 1.53
N MET A 42 -4.25 -1.14 2.30
CA MET A 42 -3.89 -2.57 2.22
C MET A 42 -4.94 -3.51 2.84
N VAL A 43 -5.71 -3.05 3.82
CA VAL A 43 -6.93 -3.76 4.28
C VAL A 43 -7.95 -3.83 3.14
N ILE A 44 -8.18 -2.72 2.43
CA ILE A 44 -9.06 -2.69 1.26
C ILE A 44 -8.51 -3.58 0.14
N PHE A 45 -7.21 -3.53 -0.15
CA PHE A 45 -6.55 -4.41 -1.12
C PHE A 45 -6.86 -5.87 -0.82
N ARG A 46 -6.71 -6.30 0.44
CA ARG A 46 -7.00 -7.69 0.84
C ARG A 46 -8.44 -8.08 0.56
N ASN A 47 -9.40 -7.19 0.80
CA ASN A 47 -10.81 -7.44 0.47
C ASN A 47 -11.05 -7.54 -1.03
N VAL A 48 -10.41 -6.67 -1.84
CA VAL A 48 -10.55 -6.66 -3.31
C VAL A 48 -10.01 -7.94 -3.95
N VAL A 49 -8.92 -8.48 -3.41
CA VAL A 49 -8.24 -9.66 -3.94
C VAL A 49 -8.63 -10.96 -3.24
N ASP A 50 -9.67 -10.95 -2.42
CA ASP A 50 -10.09 -12.13 -1.68
C ASP A 50 -10.42 -13.31 -2.62
N GLY A 51 -10.06 -14.52 -2.18
CA GLY A 51 -10.18 -15.75 -2.98
C GLY A 51 -9.21 -15.88 -4.18
N GLN A 52 -8.48 -14.83 -4.58
CA GLN A 52 -7.55 -14.92 -5.71
C GLN A 52 -6.26 -15.66 -5.34
N PRO A 53 -5.73 -16.52 -6.23
CA PRO A 53 -4.49 -17.25 -5.96
C PRO A 53 -3.29 -16.30 -5.93
N PHE A 54 -2.22 -16.72 -5.25
CA PHE A 54 -0.91 -16.08 -5.38
C PHE A 54 -0.32 -16.42 -6.75
N THR A 55 0.10 -15.40 -7.52
CA THR A 55 0.57 -15.54 -8.91
C THR A 55 1.68 -14.54 -9.21
N ASN A 56 2.32 -14.65 -10.39
CA ASN A 56 3.24 -13.64 -10.92
C ASN A 56 4.33 -13.20 -9.94
N TRP A 57 4.90 -14.16 -9.21
CA TRP A 57 6.05 -13.90 -8.34
C TRP A 57 7.25 -13.43 -9.16
N TYR A 58 7.93 -12.42 -8.64
CA TYR A 58 9.21 -11.93 -9.12
C TYR A 58 10.10 -11.64 -7.92
N ASP A 59 11.38 -11.95 -8.06
CA ASP A 59 12.43 -11.50 -7.16
C ASP A 59 13.71 -11.21 -7.94
N ASN A 60 14.59 -10.40 -7.36
CA ASN A 60 15.92 -10.12 -7.90
C ASN A 60 17.03 -10.97 -7.26
N GLY A 61 16.68 -11.99 -6.45
CA GLY A 61 17.62 -12.74 -5.61
C GLY A 61 18.14 -11.99 -4.37
N SER A 62 17.62 -10.79 -4.09
CA SER A 62 17.93 -9.95 -2.92
C SER A 62 16.62 -9.49 -2.26
N ASN A 63 16.35 -8.18 -2.13
CA ASN A 63 15.20 -7.64 -1.41
C ASN A 63 14.22 -6.84 -2.29
N GLN A 64 14.29 -7.01 -3.60
CA GLN A 64 13.25 -6.55 -4.52
C GLN A 64 12.35 -7.71 -4.90
N VAL A 65 11.08 -7.62 -4.53
CA VAL A 65 10.10 -8.68 -4.74
C VAL A 65 8.78 -8.12 -5.24
N ALA A 66 8.04 -8.89 -6.02
CA ALA A 66 6.71 -8.54 -6.45
C ALA A 66 5.83 -9.78 -6.59
N PHE A 67 4.52 -9.61 -6.44
CA PHE A 67 3.57 -10.67 -6.70
C PHE A 67 2.17 -10.16 -7.01
N GLY A 68 1.41 -11.01 -7.69
CA GLY A 68 0.01 -10.83 -8.00
C GLY A 68 -0.91 -11.65 -7.11
N ARG A 69 -2.17 -11.22 -7.09
CA ARG A 69 -3.30 -11.97 -6.57
C ARG A 69 -4.31 -12.16 -7.71
N GLY A 70 -4.13 -13.27 -8.43
CA GLY A 70 -4.89 -13.59 -9.64
C GLY A 70 -4.82 -12.45 -10.65
N ASN A 71 -5.99 -11.92 -11.03
CA ASN A 71 -6.12 -10.76 -11.92
C ASN A 71 -6.73 -9.53 -11.22
N ARG A 72 -6.70 -9.47 -9.88
CA ARG A 72 -7.36 -8.40 -9.12
C ARG A 72 -6.43 -7.51 -8.32
N GLY A 73 -5.18 -7.90 -8.06
CA GLY A 73 -4.19 -7.01 -7.46
C GLY A 73 -2.76 -7.42 -7.71
N PHE A 74 -1.86 -6.46 -7.61
CA PHE A 74 -0.41 -6.64 -7.76
C PHE A 74 0.32 -5.69 -6.80
N ILE A 75 1.42 -6.17 -6.23
CA ILE A 75 2.23 -5.42 -5.27
C ILE A 75 3.71 -5.61 -5.55
N VAL A 76 4.50 -4.55 -5.36
CA VAL A 76 5.94 -4.51 -5.60
C VAL A 76 6.63 -3.87 -4.40
N PHE A 77 7.72 -4.47 -3.93
CA PHE A 77 8.53 -3.99 -2.82
C PHE A 77 9.97 -3.77 -3.28
N ASN A 78 10.60 -2.73 -2.75
CA ASN A 78 12.03 -2.50 -2.88
C ASN A 78 12.64 -2.26 -1.49
N ASN A 79 13.22 -3.28 -0.90
CA ASN A 79 13.95 -3.16 0.36
C ASN A 79 15.47 -3.37 0.17
N ASP A 80 15.96 -3.17 -1.06
CA ASP A 80 17.40 -3.07 -1.34
C ASP A 80 17.86 -1.61 -1.22
N ASP A 81 19.17 -1.41 -1.09
CA ASP A 81 19.80 -0.09 -0.96
C ASP A 81 19.96 0.64 -2.32
N TRP A 82 19.28 0.18 -3.38
CA TRP A 82 19.29 0.79 -4.72
C TRP A 82 17.90 0.81 -5.34
N SER A 83 17.71 1.63 -6.38
CA SER A 83 16.42 1.78 -7.03
C SER A 83 15.98 0.54 -7.81
N LEU A 84 14.69 0.25 -7.77
CA LEU A 84 14.02 -0.67 -8.67
C LEU A 84 13.46 0.13 -9.85
N SER A 85 13.72 -0.32 -11.07
CA SER A 85 13.08 0.18 -12.29
C SER A 85 12.92 -0.96 -13.28
N LEU A 86 11.75 -1.59 -13.29
CA LEU A 86 11.52 -2.81 -14.06
C LEU A 86 10.07 -2.93 -14.56
N THR A 87 9.93 -3.54 -15.73
CA THR A 87 8.62 -3.92 -16.27
C THR A 87 8.26 -5.34 -15.83
N LEU A 88 7.17 -5.48 -15.09
CA LEU A 88 6.72 -6.73 -14.48
C LEU A 88 5.37 -7.18 -15.05
N GLN A 89 5.17 -8.50 -15.13
CA GLN A 89 3.87 -9.09 -15.47
C GLN A 89 2.93 -8.99 -14.27
N THR A 90 1.89 -8.20 -14.36
CA THR A 90 0.96 -7.97 -13.25
C THR A 90 -0.18 -8.99 -13.22
N GLY A 91 -0.60 -9.49 -14.39
CA GLY A 91 -1.82 -10.27 -14.55
C GLY A 91 -3.10 -9.44 -14.48
N LEU A 92 -3.00 -8.12 -14.35
CA LEU A 92 -4.14 -7.20 -14.33
C LEU A 92 -4.59 -6.85 -15.75
N PRO A 93 -5.88 -6.53 -15.96
CA PRO A 93 -6.36 -5.97 -17.21
C PRO A 93 -5.69 -4.62 -17.52
N ALA A 94 -5.54 -4.31 -18.81
CA ALA A 94 -4.96 -3.05 -19.26
C ALA A 94 -5.70 -1.82 -18.72
N GLY A 95 -4.95 -0.76 -18.45
CA GLY A 95 -5.47 0.53 -18.00
C GLY A 95 -4.55 1.24 -17.01
N THR A 96 -5.03 2.37 -16.51
CA THR A 96 -4.33 3.17 -15.50
C THR A 96 -4.84 2.82 -14.12
N TYR A 97 -3.92 2.55 -13.19
CA TYR A 97 -4.21 2.23 -11.80
C TYR A 97 -3.57 3.25 -10.89
N CYS A 98 -4.27 3.60 -9.81
CA CYS A 98 -3.72 4.41 -8.73
C CYS A 98 -2.95 3.51 -7.77
N ASP A 99 -1.72 3.90 -7.45
CA ASP A 99 -1.01 3.34 -6.30
C ASP A 99 -1.69 3.78 -5.01
N VAL A 100 -2.12 2.80 -4.23
CA VAL A 100 -2.87 3.03 -2.99
C VAL A 100 -1.97 3.28 -1.78
N ILE A 101 -0.65 3.18 -1.96
CA ILE A 101 0.35 3.45 -0.91
C ILE A 101 0.72 4.94 -0.91
N SER A 102 1.16 5.45 -2.06
CA SER A 102 1.48 6.88 -2.20
C SER A 102 0.25 7.80 -2.27
N GLY A 103 -0.94 7.26 -2.53
CA GLY A 103 -2.16 8.06 -2.62
C GLY A 103 -3.46 7.25 -2.66
N ASP A 104 -4.49 7.87 -3.23
CA ASP A 104 -5.85 7.35 -3.32
C ASP A 104 -6.44 7.62 -4.71
N LYS A 105 -7.45 6.83 -5.09
CA LYS A 105 -8.34 7.13 -6.21
C LYS A 105 -9.49 8.01 -5.70
N ILE A 106 -9.51 9.28 -6.07
CA ILE A 106 -10.54 10.25 -5.67
C ILE A 106 -11.12 10.91 -6.92
N ASN A 107 -12.44 10.85 -7.09
CA ASN A 107 -13.16 11.50 -8.20
C ASN A 107 -12.58 11.18 -9.59
N GLY A 108 -12.22 9.92 -9.82
CA GLY A 108 -11.66 9.46 -11.11
C GLY A 108 -10.21 9.90 -11.36
N ASN A 109 -9.49 10.36 -10.34
CA ASN A 109 -8.07 10.71 -10.43
C ASN A 109 -7.25 10.05 -9.31
N CYS A 110 -5.98 9.78 -9.60
CA CYS A 110 -5.02 9.33 -8.61
C CYS A 110 -4.34 10.53 -7.98
N THR A 111 -4.28 10.58 -6.64
CA THR A 111 -3.54 11.62 -5.92
C THR A 111 -2.04 11.32 -5.83
N GLY A 112 -1.66 10.04 -5.94
CA GLY A 112 -0.28 9.56 -5.92
C GLY A 112 0.20 9.03 -7.28
N ILE A 113 1.09 8.03 -7.22
CA ILE A 113 1.67 7.39 -8.40
C ILE A 113 0.59 6.73 -9.27
N LYS A 114 0.76 6.82 -10.59
CA LYS A 114 -0.06 6.14 -11.60
C LYS A 114 0.74 5.02 -12.23
N ILE A 115 0.16 3.83 -12.26
CA ILE A 115 0.72 2.66 -12.95
C ILE A 115 -0.08 2.39 -14.22
N TYR A 116 0.61 2.22 -15.33
CA TYR A 116 0.02 1.93 -16.63
C TYR A 116 0.26 0.46 -16.96
N VAL A 117 -0.82 -0.31 -16.99
CA VAL A 117 -0.81 -1.71 -17.39
C VAL A 117 -1.16 -1.78 -18.87
N SER A 118 -0.26 -2.36 -19.67
CA SER A 118 -0.41 -2.60 -21.10
C SER A 118 -1.34 -3.78 -21.39
N ASP A 119 -1.73 -3.96 -22.66
CA ASP A 119 -2.60 -5.06 -23.11
C ASP A 119 -2.03 -6.46 -22.85
N ASP A 120 -0.71 -6.59 -22.72
CA ASP A 120 -0.03 -7.83 -22.35
C ASP A 120 0.05 -8.06 -20.82
N GLY A 121 -0.63 -7.23 -20.02
CA GLY A 121 -0.67 -7.30 -18.56
C GLY A 121 0.60 -6.78 -17.88
N LYS A 122 1.56 -6.25 -18.62
CA LYS A 122 2.81 -5.72 -18.04
C LYS A 122 2.69 -4.26 -17.66
N ALA A 123 3.41 -3.87 -16.61
CA ALA A 123 3.54 -2.48 -16.17
C ALA A 123 4.97 -2.18 -15.72
N ASN A 124 5.42 -0.94 -15.95
CA ASN A 124 6.68 -0.45 -15.43
C ASN A 124 6.50 0.09 -14.00
N PHE A 125 7.37 -0.34 -13.10
CA PHE A 125 7.45 0.13 -11.73
C PHE A 125 8.81 0.77 -11.51
N SER A 126 8.82 1.95 -10.89
CA SER A 126 10.03 2.67 -10.49
C SER A 126 9.91 3.06 -9.02
N ILE A 127 10.75 2.46 -8.17
CA ILE A 127 10.72 2.64 -6.71
C ILE A 127 12.14 2.96 -6.25
N SER A 128 12.38 4.20 -5.82
CA SER A 128 13.64 4.57 -5.18
C SER A 128 13.75 3.92 -3.81
N ASN A 129 14.96 3.53 -3.40
CA ASN A 129 15.24 3.12 -2.02
C ASN A 129 15.13 4.28 -1.03
N SER A 130 15.02 5.52 -1.52
CA SER A 130 14.77 6.73 -0.73
C SER A 130 13.30 7.17 -0.72
N ALA A 131 12.37 6.37 -1.27
CA ALA A 131 10.94 6.67 -1.19
C ALA A 131 10.44 6.60 0.26
N GLU A 132 9.45 7.43 0.61
CA GLU A 132 8.80 7.40 1.93
C GLU A 132 8.26 6.00 2.26
N ASP A 133 7.54 5.43 1.29
CA ASP A 133 7.05 4.06 1.30
C ASP A 133 7.66 3.31 0.10
N PRO A 134 8.69 2.46 0.29
CA PRO A 134 9.40 1.83 -0.83
C PRO A 134 8.68 0.58 -1.35
N PHE A 135 7.37 0.71 -1.58
CA PHE A 135 6.51 -0.30 -2.16
C PHE A 135 5.29 0.32 -2.85
N ILE A 136 4.77 -0.34 -3.88
CA ILE A 136 3.62 0.10 -4.67
C ILE A 136 2.57 -1.00 -4.67
N ALA A 137 1.30 -0.65 -4.49
CA ALA A 137 0.18 -1.59 -4.55
C ALA A 137 -0.94 -1.06 -5.46
N ILE A 138 -1.40 -1.90 -6.38
CA ILE A 138 -2.50 -1.60 -7.30
C ILE A 138 -3.51 -2.73 -7.32
N HIS A 139 -4.80 -2.42 -7.47
CA HIS A 139 -5.86 -3.42 -7.50
C HIS A 139 -7.04 -2.99 -8.39
N ALA A 140 -7.96 -3.91 -8.66
CA ALA A 140 -9.07 -3.70 -9.58
C ALA A 140 -9.90 -2.44 -9.25
N GLU A 141 -10.18 -2.17 -7.97
CA GLU A 141 -10.94 -0.97 -7.56
C GLU A 141 -10.11 0.34 -7.59
N SER A 142 -8.78 0.27 -7.74
CA SER A 142 -7.91 1.46 -7.90
C SER A 142 -7.67 1.81 -9.38
N LYS A 143 -8.20 1.01 -10.31
CA LYS A 143 -8.22 1.28 -11.75
C LYS A 143 -9.07 2.51 -12.05
N LEU A 144 -8.59 3.42 -12.89
CA LEU A 144 -9.36 4.54 -13.44
C LEU A 144 -10.39 4.06 -14.48
#